data_AF-A0A5E4KAY5-F1
#
_entry.id   AF-A0A5E4KAY5-F1
#
_cell.length_a   1.000
_cell.length_b   1.000
_cell.length_c   1.000
_cell.angle_alpha   90.00
_cell.angle_beta   90.00
_cell.angle_gamma   90.00
#
_symmetry.space_group_name_H-M   'P 1'
#
loop_
_entity.id
_entity.type
_entity.pdbx_description
1 polymer ?
#
loop_
_entity_poly.entity_id
_entity_poly.type
_entity_poly.pdbx_seq_one_letter_code
_entity_poly.pdbx_strand_id
1 'polypeptide(L)' 'MKVSKSKYERIDAVSKIIGLVLLAISIDNISKGNYYIALALFGLGGLISIIPVYIEVET' A
#
# COMPACT_ATOMS: atom_id res chain seq x y z
N MET A 1 11.65 -16.83 -6.81
CA MET A 1 10.56 -17.77 -7.13
C MET A 1 9.43 -16.94 -7.71
N LYS A 2 8.97 -17.29 -8.92
CA LYS A 2 7.79 -16.65 -9.50
C LYS A 2 6.54 -17.08 -8.71
N VAL A 3 5.54 -16.21 -8.62
CA VAL A 3 4.27 -16.52 -7.93
C VAL A 3 3.19 -16.79 -8.97
N SER A 4 2.28 -17.71 -8.66
CA SER A 4 1.12 -17.97 -9.51
C SER A 4 0.27 -16.71 -9.66
N LYS A 5 -0.34 -16.52 -10.85
CA LYS A 5 -1.19 -15.35 -11.15
C LYS A 5 -2.26 -15.08 -10.08
N SER A 6 -2.94 -16.12 -9.61
CA SER A 6 -3.97 -16.01 -8.56
C SER A 6 -3.41 -15.52 -7.21
N LYS A 7 -2.19 -15.91 -6.85
CA LYS A 7 -1.52 -15.43 -5.62
C LYS A 7 -1.09 -13.99 -5.79
N TYR A 8 -0.56 -13.64 -6.97
CA TYR A 8 -0.22 -12.25 -7.31
C TYR A 8 -1.43 -11.33 -7.20
N GLU A 9 -2.57 -11.67 -7.82
CA GLU A 9 -3.78 -10.86 -7.79
C GLU A 9 -4.28 -10.65 -6.35
N ARG A 10 -4.18 -11.67 -5.49
CA ARG A 10 -4.51 -11.55 -4.08
C ARG A 10 -3.56 -10.62 -3.33
N ILE A 11 -2.25 -10.70 -3.59
CA ILE A 11 -1.26 -9.82 -2.99
C ILE A 11 -1.48 -8.37 -3.45
N ASP A 12 -1.70 -8.16 -4.76
CA ASP A 12 -1.98 -6.85 -5.34
C ASP A 12 -3.21 -6.20 -4.71
N ALA A 13 -4.32 -6.95 -4.60
CA ALA A 13 -5.53 -6.46 -3.96
C ALA A 13 -5.31 -6.08 -2.49
N VAL A 14 -4.64 -6.93 -1.71
CA VAL A 14 -4.37 -6.68 -0.28
C VAL A 14 -3.45 -5.47 -0.11
N SER A 15 -2.38 -5.37 -0.90
CA SER A 15 -1.46 -4.22 -0.86
C SER A 15 -2.18 -2.91 -1.15
N LYS A 16 -3.05 -2.88 -2.17
CA LYS A 16 -3.86 -1.69 -2.51
C LYS A 16 -4.83 -1.32 -1.39
N ILE A 17 -5.51 -2.30 -0.80
CA ILE A 17 -6.42 -2.05 0.33
C ILE A 17 -5.68 -1.46 1.52
N ILE A 18 -4.54 -2.04 1.90
CA ILE A 18 -3.71 -1.52 3.00
C ILE A 18 -3.22 -0.10 2.69
N GLY A 19 -2.76 0.14 1.46
CA GLY A 19 -2.34 1.47 1.01
C GLY A 19 -3.45 2.51 1.12
N LEU A 20 -4.68 2.17 0.72
CA LEU A 20 -5.85 3.05 0.84
C LEU A 20 -6.23 3.33 2.30
N VAL A 21 -6.15 2.32 3.18
CA VAL A 21 -6.40 2.51 4.61
C VAL A 21 -5.36 3.48 5.21
N LEU A 22 -4.08 3.29 4.89
CA LEU A 22 -3.02 4.18 5.36
C LEU A 22 -3.20 5.61 4.83
N LEU A 23 -3.61 5.77 3.56
CA LEU A 23 -3.95 7.06 2.99
C LEU A 23 -5.11 7.74 3.74
N ALA A 24 -6.18 7.01 4.03
CA ALA A 24 -7.32 7.55 4.79
C ALA A 24 -6.91 8.01 6.19
N ILE A 25 -6.10 7.21 6.91
CA ILE A 25 -5.58 7.58 8.23
C ILE A 25 -4.63 8.78 8.13
N SER A 26 -3.86 8.88 7.04
CA SER A 26 -2.99 10.04 6.79
C SER A 26 -3.80 11.32 6.67
N ILE A 27 -4.87 11.30 5.88
CA ILE A 27 -5.77 12.45 5.69
C ILE A 27 -6.43 12.87 7.02
N ASP A 28 -6.88 11.91 7.82
CA ASP A 28 -7.42 12.16 9.16
C ASP A 28 -6.38 12.79 10.11
N ASN A 29 -5.09 12.44 9.98
CA ASN A 29 -4.04 13.09 10.78
C ASN A 29 -3.71 14.51 10.32
N ILE A 30 -3.90 14.84 9.04
CA ILE A 30 -3.74 16.22 8.53
C ILE A 30 -4.75 17.15 9.19
N SER A 31 -6.03 16.73 9.30
CA SER A 31 -7.08 17.55 9.92
C SER A 31 -6.84 17.79 11.41
N LYS A 32 -6.10 16.90 12.07
CA LYS A 32 -5.69 16.98 13.49
C LYS A 32 -4.40 17.77 13.71
N GLY A 33 -3.75 18.26 12.65
CA GLY A 33 -2.47 18.98 12.73
C GLY A 33 -1.24 18.09 12.92
N ASN A 34 -1.39 16.76 12.86
CA ASN A 34 -0.32 15.79 13.04
C ASN A 34 0.44 15.52 11.73
N TYR A 35 1.06 16.56 11.17
CA TYR A 35 1.66 16.50 9.82
C TYR A 35 2.77 15.46 9.66
N TYR A 36 3.61 15.26 10.68
CA TYR A 36 4.67 14.24 10.63
C TYR A 36 4.11 12.82 10.53
N ILE A 37 3.05 12.53 11.29
CA ILE A 37 2.38 11.22 11.27
C ILE A 37 1.67 11.04 9.92
N ALA A 38 0.97 12.07 9.45
CA ALA A 38 0.32 12.05 8.14
C ALA A 38 1.31 11.75 7.01
N LEU A 39 2.47 12.42 7.01
CA LEU A 39 3.50 12.22 6.00
C LEU A 39 4.08 10.80 6.05
N ALA A 40 4.36 10.29 7.25
CA ALA A 40 4.89 8.94 7.43
C ALA A 40 3.91 7.87 6.94
N LEU A 41 2.63 7.98 7.31
CA LEU A 41 1.58 7.05 6.89
C LEU A 41 1.32 7.14 5.37
N PHE A 42 1.37 8.33 4.79
CA PHE A 42 1.22 8.53 3.35
C PHE A 42 2.35 7.86 2.59
N GLY A 43 3.60 8.09 3.02
CA GLY A 43 4.77 7.44 2.44
C GLY A 43 4.71 5.92 2.54
N LEU A 44 4.38 5.39 3.71
CA LEU A 44 4.21 3.94 3.92
C LEU A 44 3.09 3.34 3.05
N GLY A 45 1.94 4.01 2.95
CA GLY A 45 0.82 3.58 2.12
C GLY A 45 1.17 3.54 0.63
N GLY A 46 1.91 4.55 0.16
CA GLY A 46 2.46 4.56 -1.20
C GLY A 46 3.45 3.42 -1.44
N LEU A 47 4.41 3.20 -0.53
CA LEU A 47 5.40 2.13 -0.65
C LEU A 47 4.74 0.75 -0.73
N ILE A 48 3.80 0.43 0.17
CA ILE A 48 3.11 -0.86 0.20
C ILE A 48 2.33 -1.11 -1.10
N SER A 49 1.74 -0.06 -1.67
CA SER A 49 0.96 -0.15 -2.90
C SER A 49 1.80 -0.47 -4.14
N ILE A 50 3.12 -0.17 -4.11
CA ILE A 50 4.03 -0.40 -5.24
C ILE A 50 4.72 -1.77 -5.12
N ILE A 51 4.77 -2.39 -3.93
CA ILE A 51 5.39 -3.72 -3.71
C ILE A 51 4.98 -4.75 -4.78
N PRO A 52 3.69 -4.90 -5.16
CA PRO A 52 3.29 -5.88 -6.17
C PRO A 52 3.98 -5.70 -7.52
N VAL A 53 4.34 -4.47 -7.92
CA VAL A 53 5.02 -4.18 -9.20
C VAL A 53 6.36 -4.91 -9.32
N TYR A 54 7.01 -5.19 -8.19
CA TYR A 54 8.31 -5.88 -8.16
C TYR A 54 8.21 -7.40 -8.06
N ILE A 55 6.99 -7.95 -8.07
CA ILE A 55 6.76 -9.39 -7.93
C ILE A 55 6.70 -10.03 -9.32
N GLU A 56 7.61 -10.96 -9.60
CA GLU A 56 7.56 -11.75 -10.84
C GLU A 56 6.42 -12.78 -10.81
N VAL A 57 5.58 -12.75 -11.85
CA VAL A 57 4.42 -13.65 -12.00
C VAL A 57 4.74 -14.75 -13.00
N GLU A 58 4.30 -15.97 -12.71
CA GLU A 58 4.29 -17.07 -13.69
C GLU A 58 3.30 -16.75 -14.80
N THR A 59 3.81 -16.64 -16.04
CA THR A 59 3.03 -16.50 -17.28
C THR A 59 2.18 -17.72 -17.56
#